data_AF-A0A1G2QH51-F1
#
_entry.id   AF-A0A1G2QH51-F1
#
_cell.length_a   1.000
_cell.length_b   1.000
_cell.length_c   1.000
_cell.angle_alpha   90.00
_cell.angle_beta   90.00
_cell.angle_gamma   90.00
#
_symmetry.space_group_name_H-M   'P 1'
#
loop_
_entity.id
_entity.type
_entity.pdbx_description
1 polymer ?
#
loop_
_entity_poly.entity_id
_entity_poly.type
_entity_poly.pdbx_seq_one_letter_code
_entity_poly.pdbx_strand_id
1 'polypeptide(L)'
;MSQVLFQESPVAKFLLSDTRAAFLWLPIRLYVGWAWFTAGWSKLNNPAWVGNDMGHSLTGFITKAVGKATGEHPDVPLWYANFLQTVVLDNVETWSVVVATGEFLVGLGLLLGLFTGVAAFFGLMMNFNFMLAGSLSTNPILLVLSVGLVLAWKVVGQLGLDRFVLPALGTPWQPGRWFRQS
;
A
#
# COMPACT_ATOMS: atom_id res chain seq x y z
N MET A 1 -21.44 5.11 32.37
CA MET A 1 -20.83 6.29 31.72
C MET A 1 -21.64 6.58 30.46
N SER A 2 -22.27 7.77 30.34
CA SER A 2 -22.94 8.18 29.11
C SER A 2 -21.89 8.45 28.04
N GLN A 3 -22.05 7.85 26.86
CA GLN A 3 -21.13 8.11 25.75
C GLN A 3 -21.51 9.43 25.09
N VAL A 4 -20.61 10.42 25.18
CA VAL A 4 -20.73 11.67 24.43
C VAL A 4 -20.10 11.45 23.06
N LEU A 5 -20.93 11.40 22.01
CA LEU A 5 -20.47 11.27 20.63
C LEU A 5 -20.33 12.66 20.01
N PHE A 6 -19.11 13.01 19.59
CA PHE A 6 -18.85 14.25 18.85
C PHE A 6 -19.14 14.04 17.37
N GLN A 7 -19.82 15.00 16.74
CA GLN A 7 -20.05 14.98 15.29
C GLN A 7 -18.73 15.22 14.52
N GLU A 8 -18.60 14.59 13.36
CA GLU A 8 -17.47 14.83 12.46
C GLU A 8 -17.45 16.27 11.95
N SER A 9 -16.24 16.82 11.75
CA SER A 9 -16.09 18.14 11.17
C SER A 9 -16.62 18.16 9.71
N PRO A 10 -17.19 19.28 9.23
CA PRO A 10 -17.69 19.38 7.86
C PRO A 10 -16.62 19.07 6.81
N VAL A 11 -15.36 19.43 7.09
CA VAL A 11 -14.21 19.17 6.22
C VAL A 11 -13.91 17.67 6.13
N ALA A 12 -13.86 16.97 7.26
CA ALA A 12 -13.63 15.52 7.27
C ALA A 12 -14.75 14.78 6.55
N LYS A 13 -16.01 15.19 6.77
CA LYS A 13 -17.17 14.62 6.09
C LYS A 13 -17.08 14.83 4.57
N PHE A 14 -16.71 16.02 4.12
CA PHE A 14 -16.51 16.31 2.71
C PHE A 14 -15.40 15.45 2.10
N LEU A 15 -14.22 15.41 2.72
CA LEU A 15 -13.07 14.70 2.17
C LEU A 15 -13.25 13.17 2.16
N LEU A 16 -13.88 12.60 3.20
CA LEU A 16 -13.90 11.15 3.43
C LEU A 16 -15.21 10.47 3.04
N SER A 17 -16.31 11.23 2.92
CA SER A 17 -17.65 10.67 2.72
C SER A 17 -18.46 11.32 1.60
N ASP A 18 -18.03 12.45 1.01
CA ASP A 18 -18.74 13.11 -0.09
C ASP A 18 -18.16 12.67 -1.45
N THR A 19 -19.02 12.15 -2.34
CA THR A 19 -18.61 11.68 -3.67
C THR A 19 -17.99 12.78 -4.54
N ARG A 20 -18.26 14.06 -4.27
CA ARG A 20 -17.64 15.20 -4.98
C ARG A 20 -16.14 15.28 -4.73
N ALA A 21 -15.67 14.86 -3.55
CA ALA A 21 -14.25 14.81 -3.25
C ALA A 21 -13.51 13.74 -4.06
N ALA A 22 -14.21 12.84 -4.77
CA ALA A 22 -13.56 11.85 -5.62
C ALA A 22 -12.70 12.50 -6.72
N PHE A 23 -13.10 13.65 -7.25
CA PHE A 23 -12.29 14.39 -8.23
C PHE A 23 -10.97 14.92 -7.65
N LEU A 24 -10.95 15.25 -6.36
CA LEU A 24 -9.72 15.65 -5.65
C LEU A 24 -8.82 14.43 -5.39
N TRP A 25 -9.41 13.30 -5.02
CA TRP A 25 -8.69 12.07 -4.75
C TRP A 25 -8.16 11.36 -6.00
N LEU A 26 -8.81 11.54 -7.15
CA LEU A 26 -8.42 10.90 -8.41
C LEU A 26 -6.96 11.18 -8.81
N PRO A 27 -6.46 12.43 -8.91
CA PRO A 27 -5.06 12.67 -9.27
C PRO A 27 -4.08 12.08 -8.24
N ILE A 28 -4.42 12.13 -6.95
CA ILE A 28 -3.62 11.52 -5.88
C ILE A 28 -3.56 10.00 -6.06
N ARG A 29 -4.71 9.36 -6.31
CA ARG A 29 -4.82 7.93 -6.57
C ARG A 29 -3.99 7.52 -7.78
N LEU A 30 -4.09 8.27 -8.87
CA LEU A 30 -3.34 7.99 -10.10
C LEU A 30 -1.83 8.15 -9.89
N TYR A 31 -1.39 9.18 -9.15
CA TYR A 31 0.01 9.38 -8.82
C TYR A 31 0.57 8.23 -7.97
N VAL A 32 -0.11 7.88 -6.87
CA VAL A 32 0.33 6.78 -5.98
C VAL A 32 0.29 5.44 -6.74
N GLY A 33 -0.78 5.19 -7.51
CA GLY A 33 -0.90 4.00 -8.33
C GLY A 33 0.19 3.89 -9.40
N TRP A 34 0.52 4.99 -10.07
CA TRP A 34 1.59 5.03 -11.07
C TRP A 34 2.96 4.77 -10.44
N ALA A 35 3.24 5.36 -9.27
CA ALA A 35 4.50 5.14 -8.55
C ALA A 35 4.68 3.65 -8.18
N TRP A 36 3.64 3.01 -7.64
CA TRP A 36 3.67 1.56 -7.34
C TRP A 36 3.75 0.69 -8.59
N PHE A 37 2.99 1.02 -9.62
CA PHE A 37 2.96 0.28 -10.87
C PHE A 37 4.33 0.28 -11.54
N THR A 38 4.96 1.46 -11.65
CA THR A 38 6.29 1.59 -12.27
C THR A 38 7.37 0.90 -11.45
N ALA A 39 7.34 1.01 -10.12
CA ALA A 39 8.26 0.29 -9.23
C ALA A 39 8.11 -1.23 -9.37
N GLY A 40 6.89 -1.75 -9.23
CA GLY A 40 6.61 -3.19 -9.37
C GLY A 40 6.92 -3.72 -10.77
N TRP A 41 6.56 -2.99 -11.82
CA TRP A 41 6.87 -3.37 -13.21
C TRP A 41 8.38 -3.46 -13.46
N SER A 42 9.16 -2.50 -12.96
CA SER A 42 10.62 -2.54 -13.08
C SER A 42 11.23 -3.76 -12.38
N LYS A 43 10.66 -4.20 -11.26
CA LYS A 43 11.11 -5.38 -10.51
C LYS A 43 10.71 -6.68 -11.22
N LEU A 44 9.48 -6.76 -11.71
CA LEU A 44 9.01 -7.94 -12.46
C LEU A 44 9.79 -8.17 -13.77
N ASN A 45 10.35 -7.12 -14.37
CA ASN A 45 11.21 -7.23 -15.55
C ASN A 45 12.71 -7.35 -15.20
N ASN A 46 13.06 -7.50 -13.92
CA ASN A 46 14.44 -7.64 -13.48
C ASN A 46 14.71 -9.09 -13.01
N PRO A 47 15.65 -9.81 -13.65
CA PRO A 47 16.03 -11.16 -13.24
C PRO A 47 16.49 -11.28 -11.79
N ALA A 48 17.02 -10.20 -11.20
CA ALA A 48 17.46 -10.14 -9.82
C ALA A 48 16.30 -10.07 -8.79
N TRP A 49 15.06 -9.99 -9.26
CA TRP A 49 13.84 -9.98 -8.45
C TRP A 49 12.95 -11.22 -8.70
N VAL A 50 12.75 -11.64 -9.95
CA VAL A 50 11.83 -12.75 -10.30
C VAL A 50 12.39 -13.77 -11.29
N GLY A 51 13.66 -13.65 -11.68
CA GLY A 51 14.29 -14.53 -12.67
C GLY A 51 15.33 -15.48 -12.06
N ASN A 52 16.33 -15.83 -12.87
CA ASN A 52 17.38 -16.79 -12.49
C ASN A 52 18.28 -16.34 -11.33
N ASP A 53 18.20 -15.06 -10.94
CA ASP A 53 18.98 -14.47 -9.83
C ASP A 53 18.03 -13.82 -8.80
N MET A 54 16.81 -14.36 -8.67
CA MET A 54 15.80 -13.82 -7.78
C MET A 54 16.32 -13.73 -6.34
N GLY A 55 15.91 -12.67 -5.63
CA GLY A 55 16.40 -12.40 -4.28
C GLY A 55 17.71 -11.62 -4.24
N HIS A 56 18.55 -11.58 -5.29
CA HIS A 56 19.82 -10.84 -5.26
C HIS A 56 19.65 -9.35 -4.93
N SER A 57 18.69 -8.69 -5.59
CA SER A 57 18.40 -7.28 -5.31
C SER A 57 17.85 -7.06 -3.90
N LEU A 58 17.03 -7.99 -3.41
CA LEU A 58 16.44 -7.90 -2.07
C LEU A 58 17.49 -8.18 -0.98
N THR A 59 18.39 -9.14 -1.18
CA THR A 59 19.56 -9.38 -0.32
C THR A 59 20.39 -8.11 -0.21
N GLY A 60 20.76 -7.48 -1.33
CA GLY A 60 21.51 -6.23 -1.32
C GLY A 60 20.78 -5.08 -0.61
N PHE A 61 19.45 -5.02 -0.73
CA PHE A 61 18.63 -4.07 0.02
C PHE A 61 18.67 -4.33 1.53
N ILE A 62 18.53 -5.59 1.95
CA ILE A 62 18.56 -5.98 3.37
C ILE A 62 19.95 -5.75 3.97
N THR A 63 21.03 -6.12 3.28
CA THR A 63 22.40 -5.88 3.77
C THR A 63 22.65 -4.39 4.03
N LYS A 64 22.17 -3.51 3.15
CA LYS A 64 22.22 -2.06 3.36
C LYS A 64 21.39 -1.63 4.58
N ALA A 65 20.19 -2.18 4.75
CA ALA A 65 19.33 -1.87 5.90
C ALA A 65 19.96 -2.31 7.23
N VAL A 66 20.55 -3.50 7.29
CA VAL A 66 21.25 -4.03 8.47
C VAL A 66 22.47 -3.18 8.81
N GLY A 67 23.23 -2.72 7.81
CA GLY A 67 24.35 -1.79 8.02
C GLY A 67 23.93 -0.48 8.69
N LYS A 68 22.71 -0.01 8.42
CA LYS A 68 22.12 1.19 9.03
C LYS A 68 21.54 0.97 10.44
N ALA A 69 21.56 -0.26 10.96
CA ALA A 69 21.11 -0.58 12.32
C ALA A 69 22.25 -0.50 13.36
N THR A 70 23.34 0.21 13.02
CA THR A 70 24.55 0.35 13.85
C THR A 70 24.79 1.82 14.22
N GLY A 71 25.55 2.08 15.29
CA GLY A 71 25.88 3.43 15.77
C GLY A 71 25.01 3.93 16.92
N GLU A 72 25.27 5.15 17.40
CA GLU A 72 24.55 5.76 18.54
C GLU A 72 23.10 6.16 18.19
N HIS A 73 22.85 6.49 16.93
CA HIS A 73 21.53 6.85 16.39
C HIS A 73 21.24 6.05 15.11
N PRO A 74 20.88 4.76 15.24
CA PRO A 74 20.64 3.91 14.07
C PRO A 74 19.40 4.38 13.30
N ASP A 75 19.52 4.47 11.96
CA ASP A 75 18.40 4.80 11.07
C ASP A 75 17.38 3.64 10.98
N VAL A 76 17.83 2.42 11.26
CA VAL A 76 17.01 1.20 11.23
C VAL A 76 16.93 0.60 12.63
N PRO A 77 15.73 0.36 13.18
CA PRO A 77 15.60 -0.30 14.48
C PRO A 77 16.22 -1.70 14.48
N LEU A 78 16.99 -2.04 15.52
CA LEU A 78 17.69 -3.32 15.62
C LEU A 78 16.74 -4.53 15.54
N TRP A 79 15.56 -4.44 16.14
CA TRP A 79 14.55 -5.51 16.07
C TRP A 79 14.10 -5.76 14.62
N TYR A 80 14.02 -4.71 13.81
CA TYR A 80 13.62 -4.81 12.42
C TYR A 80 14.76 -5.35 11.55
N ALA A 81 16.00 -4.93 11.81
CA ALA A 81 17.18 -5.53 11.18
C ALA A 81 17.30 -7.04 11.48
N ASN A 82 16.95 -7.47 12.69
CA ASN A 82 16.90 -8.88 13.05
C ASN A 82 15.79 -9.61 12.29
N PHE A 83 14.59 -9.04 12.20
CA PHE A 83 13.50 -9.59 11.38
C PHE A 83 13.90 -9.76 9.91
N LEU A 84 14.55 -8.75 9.31
CA LEU A 84 15.01 -8.83 7.93
C LEU A 84 16.04 -9.97 7.75
N GLN A 85 16.90 -10.20 8.74
CA GLN A 85 17.90 -11.27 8.69
C GLN A 85 17.31 -12.66 8.90
N THR A 86 16.37 -12.84 9.82
CA THR A 86 15.89 -14.18 10.20
C THR A 86 14.64 -14.64 9.45
N VAL A 87 13.81 -13.71 8.98
CA VAL A 87 12.56 -14.05 8.29
C VAL A 87 12.65 -13.80 6.80
N VAL A 88 13.24 -12.66 6.43
CA VAL A 88 13.27 -12.24 5.02
C VAL A 88 14.45 -12.86 4.28
N LEU A 89 15.68 -12.82 4.82
CA LEU A 89 16.85 -13.41 4.15
C LEU A 89 16.74 -14.94 4.01
N ASP A 90 16.25 -15.64 5.03
CA ASP A 90 16.08 -17.11 4.98
C ASP A 90 15.12 -17.57 3.86
N ASN A 91 14.23 -16.69 3.39
CA ASN A 91 13.26 -16.96 2.33
C ASN A 91 13.29 -15.88 1.22
N VAL A 92 14.49 -15.36 0.92
CA VAL A 92 14.65 -14.12 0.13
C VAL A 92 14.05 -14.21 -1.27
N GLU A 93 14.14 -15.36 -1.92
CA GLU A 93 13.58 -15.59 -3.26
C GLU A 93 12.06 -15.39 -3.27
N THR A 94 11.36 -16.07 -2.35
CA THR A 94 9.90 -15.96 -2.18
C THR A 94 9.50 -14.53 -1.86
N TRP A 95 10.18 -13.88 -0.91
CA TRP A 95 9.90 -12.49 -0.56
C TRP A 95 10.17 -11.53 -1.71
N SER A 96 11.19 -11.78 -2.52
CA SER A 96 11.50 -10.95 -3.69
C SER A 96 10.35 -10.97 -4.70
N VAL A 97 9.83 -12.15 -5.01
CA VAL A 97 8.67 -12.30 -5.91
C VAL A 97 7.41 -11.69 -5.29
N VAL A 98 7.15 -11.91 -4.00
CA VAL A 98 5.99 -11.37 -3.29
C VAL A 98 6.01 -9.84 -3.30
N VAL A 99 7.15 -9.22 -2.99
CA VAL A 99 7.30 -7.76 -3.01
C VAL A 99 7.11 -7.24 -4.43
N ALA A 100 7.82 -7.78 -5.43
CA ALA A 100 7.71 -7.31 -6.82
C ALA A 100 6.26 -7.40 -7.35
N THR A 101 5.59 -8.53 -7.09
CA THR A 101 4.21 -8.76 -7.52
C THR A 101 3.23 -7.90 -6.73
N GLY A 102 3.44 -7.75 -5.42
CA GLY A 102 2.61 -6.92 -4.55
C GLY A 102 2.62 -5.46 -4.97
N GLU A 103 3.80 -4.89 -5.26
CA GLU A 103 3.92 -3.53 -5.77
C GLU A 103 3.17 -3.32 -7.08
N PHE A 104 3.33 -4.26 -8.00
CA PHE A 104 2.67 -4.20 -9.30
C PHE A 104 1.14 -4.29 -9.16
N LEU A 105 0.64 -5.24 -8.37
CA LEU A 105 -0.80 -5.43 -8.16
C LEU A 105 -1.44 -4.26 -7.42
N VAL A 106 -0.75 -3.68 -6.43
CA VAL A 106 -1.22 -2.46 -5.73
C VAL A 106 -1.29 -1.30 -6.72
N GLY A 107 -0.25 -1.10 -7.53
CA GLY A 107 -0.25 -0.05 -8.54
C GLY A 107 -1.39 -0.21 -9.53
N LEU A 108 -1.59 -1.42 -10.05
CA LEU A 108 -2.66 -1.75 -10.97
C LEU A 108 -4.05 -1.54 -10.33
N GLY A 109 -4.27 -2.01 -9.10
CA GLY A 109 -5.51 -1.83 -8.37
C GLY A 109 -5.85 -0.35 -8.16
N LEU A 110 -4.87 0.48 -7.81
CA LEU A 110 -5.06 1.92 -7.64
C LEU A 110 -5.32 2.64 -8.97
N LEU A 111 -4.62 2.28 -10.05
CA LEU A 111 -4.81 2.89 -11.36
C LEU A 111 -6.19 2.57 -11.95
N LEU A 112 -6.59 1.30 -11.90
CA LEU A 112 -7.91 0.86 -12.36
C LEU A 112 -9.05 1.29 -11.41
N GLY A 113 -8.70 1.64 -10.17
CA GLY A 113 -9.67 1.89 -9.10
C GLY A 113 -10.46 0.63 -8.76
N LEU A 114 -9.79 -0.52 -8.70
CA LEU A 114 -10.32 -1.83 -8.33
C LEU A 114 -9.77 -2.21 -6.94
N PHE A 115 -10.67 -2.48 -6.01
CA PHE A 115 -10.39 -2.67 -4.59
C PHE A 115 -9.48 -1.57 -4.03
N THR A 116 -9.78 -0.32 -4.37
CA THR A 116 -8.89 0.83 -4.15
C THR A 116 -8.47 0.98 -2.68
N GLY A 117 -9.41 0.80 -1.74
CA GLY A 117 -9.10 0.86 -0.31
C GLY A 117 -8.13 -0.24 0.14
N VAL A 118 -8.30 -1.46 -0.38
CA VAL A 118 -7.43 -2.61 -0.08
C VAL A 118 -6.05 -2.41 -0.73
N ALA A 119 -6.01 -1.99 -1.99
CA ALA A 119 -4.77 -1.68 -2.69
C ALA A 119 -3.99 -0.57 -1.97
N ALA A 120 -4.66 0.52 -1.57
CA ALA A 120 -4.05 1.60 -0.80
C ALA A 120 -3.50 1.11 0.56
N PHE A 121 -4.21 0.20 1.23
CA PHE A 121 -3.77 -0.37 2.50
C PHE A 121 -2.49 -1.21 2.34
N PHE A 122 -2.44 -2.11 1.35
CA PHE A 122 -1.22 -2.90 1.12
C PHE A 122 -0.05 -2.03 0.63
N GLY A 123 -0.32 -1.01 -0.21
CA GLY A 123 0.67 0.00 -0.56
C GLY A 123 1.23 0.72 0.66
N LEU A 124 0.35 1.18 1.55
CA LEU A 124 0.74 1.80 2.82
C LEU A 124 1.62 0.87 3.67
N MET A 125 1.22 -0.39 3.83
CA MET A 125 1.96 -1.39 4.60
C MET A 125 3.35 -1.66 4.02
N MET A 126 3.47 -1.83 2.70
CA MET A 126 4.77 -2.02 2.05
C MET A 126 5.64 -0.77 2.19
N ASN A 127 5.07 0.43 2.00
CA ASN A 127 5.81 1.68 2.13
C ASN A 127 6.39 1.85 3.54
N PHE A 128 5.57 1.55 4.55
CA PHE A 128 5.98 1.58 5.94
C PHE A 128 7.15 0.62 6.21
N ASN A 129 7.09 -0.61 5.69
CA ASN A 129 8.19 -1.58 5.81
C ASN A 129 9.48 -1.09 5.11
N PHE A 130 9.39 -0.40 3.97
CA PHE A 130 10.56 0.18 3.31
C PHE A 130 11.16 1.34 4.09
N MET A 131 10.32 2.15 4.74
CA MET A 131 10.77 3.22 5.63
C MET A 131 11.47 2.65 6.87
N LEU A 132 10.93 1.58 7.46
CA LEU A 132 11.60 0.85 8.56
C LEU A 132 12.95 0.26 8.14
N ALA A 133 13.11 -0.12 6.86
CA ALA A 133 14.39 -0.55 6.30
C ALA A 133 15.35 0.62 5.98
N GLY A 134 15.00 1.87 6.34
CA GLY A 134 15.85 3.04 6.16
C GLY A 134 15.82 3.65 4.76
N SER A 135 14.73 3.46 4.00
CA SER A 135 14.50 4.10 2.70
C SER A 135 13.55 5.28 2.82
N LEU A 136 14.09 6.51 2.85
CA LEU A 136 13.32 7.73 3.17
C LEU A 136 13.06 8.69 1.99
N SER A 137 13.63 8.47 0.80
CA SER A 137 13.64 9.50 -0.25
C SER A 137 12.24 9.97 -0.68
N THR A 138 11.44 9.13 -1.32
CA THR A 138 10.08 9.48 -1.77
C THR A 138 8.98 8.85 -0.92
N ASN A 139 9.37 7.92 -0.04
CA ASN A 139 8.45 7.10 0.75
C ASN A 139 7.55 7.91 1.71
N PRO A 140 8.03 8.91 2.47
CA PRO A 140 7.17 9.67 3.38
C PRO A 140 5.97 10.33 2.69
N ILE A 141 6.15 10.82 1.47
CA ILE A 141 5.07 11.43 0.67
C ILE A 141 4.06 10.35 0.26
N LEU A 142 4.54 9.22 -0.27
CA LEU A 142 3.68 8.10 -0.63
C LEU A 142 2.93 7.54 0.57
N LEU A 143 3.54 7.51 1.76
CA LEU A 143 2.91 7.10 3.01
C LEU A 143 1.71 8.00 3.34
N VAL A 144 1.92 9.32 3.38
CA VAL A 144 0.86 10.29 3.71
C VAL A 144 -0.30 10.22 2.71
N LEU A 145 0.02 10.15 1.42
CA LEU A 145 -1.00 10.02 0.38
C LEU A 145 -1.75 8.69 0.49
N SER A 146 -1.05 7.59 0.77
CA SER A 146 -1.67 6.27 0.95
C SER A 146 -2.57 6.22 2.18
N VAL A 147 -2.20 6.86 3.30
CA VAL A 147 -3.09 7.01 4.47
C VAL A 147 -4.36 7.76 4.07
N GLY A 148 -4.24 8.87 3.34
CA GLY A 148 -5.38 9.62 2.84
C GLY A 148 -6.32 8.77 1.97
N LEU A 149 -5.76 7.99 1.05
CA LEU A 149 -6.53 7.07 0.19
C LEU A 149 -7.22 5.96 0.98
N VAL A 150 -6.57 5.40 2.01
CA VAL A 150 -7.16 4.40 2.90
C VAL A 150 -8.32 4.99 3.70
N LEU A 151 -8.16 6.19 4.27
CA LEU A 151 -9.24 6.84 5.03
C LEU A 151 -10.42 7.23 4.12
N ALA A 152 -10.14 7.70 2.92
CA ALA A 152 -11.13 8.11 1.95
C ALA A 152 -11.65 6.96 1.07
N TRP A 153 -11.43 5.70 1.44
CA TRP A 153 -11.74 4.51 0.62
C TRP A 153 -13.18 4.51 0.06
N LYS A 154 -14.15 5.03 0.81
CA LYS A 154 -15.57 5.14 0.42
C LYS A 154 -15.79 6.02 -0.82
N VAL A 155 -14.95 7.05 -0.96
CA VAL A 155 -15.04 8.10 -2.00
C VAL A 155 -14.06 7.83 -3.13
N VAL A 156 -12.84 7.40 -2.82
CA VAL A 156 -11.74 7.26 -3.78
C VAL A 156 -12.06 6.22 -4.88
N GLY A 157 -12.80 5.16 -4.55
CA GLY A 157 -13.24 4.15 -5.53
C GLY A 157 -14.41 4.58 -6.44
N GLN A 158 -15.10 5.69 -6.13
CA GLN A 158 -16.29 6.11 -6.88
C GLN A 158 -15.99 6.50 -8.33
N LEU A 159 -14.80 7.05 -8.58
CA LEU A 159 -14.27 7.34 -9.93
C LEU A 159 -13.34 6.21 -10.39
N GLY A 160 -13.79 4.96 -10.33
CA GLY A 160 -13.03 3.77 -10.73
C GLY A 160 -13.93 2.55 -10.91
N LEU A 161 -13.34 1.38 -11.14
CA LEU A 161 -14.08 0.12 -11.28
C LEU A 161 -14.87 -0.27 -10.02
N ASP A 162 -14.43 0.20 -8.85
CA ASP A 162 -15.11 0.01 -7.56
C ASP A 162 -16.56 0.49 -7.56
N ARG A 163 -16.91 1.47 -8.39
CA ARG A 163 -18.30 1.91 -8.58
C ARG A 163 -19.22 0.80 -9.08
N PHE A 164 -18.70 -0.14 -9.87
CA PHE A 164 -19.47 -1.25 -10.43
C PHE A 164 -19.32 -2.52 -9.57
N VAL A 165 -18.12 -2.74 -9.04
CA VAL A 165 -17.76 -3.95 -8.29
C VAL A 165 -18.32 -3.94 -6.87
N LEU A 166 -18.27 -2.81 -6.15
CA LEU A 166 -18.73 -2.74 -4.76
C LEU A 166 -20.26 -2.91 -4.61
N PRO A 167 -21.14 -2.41 -5.49
CA PRO A 167 -22.57 -2.71 -5.40
C PRO A 167 -22.91 -4.18 -5.69
N ALA A 168 -22.07 -4.86 -6.49
CA ALA A 168 -22.26 -6.25 -6.88
C ALA A 168 -21.82 -7.22 -5.76
N LEU A 169 -20.59 -7.08 -5.27
CA LEU A 169 -20.01 -7.92 -4.20
C LEU A 169 -20.43 -7.47 -2.79
N GLY A 170 -20.54 -6.16 -2.56
CA GLY A 170 -20.77 -5.56 -1.24
C GLY A 170 -19.50 -5.37 -0.42
N THR A 171 -19.69 -4.99 0.84
CA THR A 171 -18.65 -4.95 1.88
C THR A 171 -18.91 -6.05 2.91
N PRO A 172 -17.92 -6.43 3.74
CA PRO A 172 -18.11 -7.48 4.76
C PRO A 172 -19.29 -7.24 5.72
N TRP A 173 -19.68 -5.96 5.91
CA TRP A 173 -20.79 -5.54 6.75
C TRP A 173 -22.06 -5.16 5.97
N GLN A 174 -22.00 -5.08 4.64
CA GLN A 174 -23.14 -4.80 3.77
C GLN A 174 -23.05 -5.67 2.51
N PRO A 175 -23.59 -6.89 2.53
CA PRO A 175 -23.56 -7.80 1.39
C PRO A 175 -24.16 -7.17 0.13
N GLY A 176 -23.50 -7.40 -0.99
CA GLY A 176 -23.87 -6.85 -2.30
C GLY A 176 -25.10 -7.51 -2.88
N ARG A 177 -25.53 -7.02 -4.05
CA ARG A 177 -26.73 -7.53 -4.72
C ARG A 177 -26.67 -9.04 -5.02
N TRP A 178 -25.49 -9.60 -5.25
CA TRP A 178 -25.31 -11.02 -5.57
C TRP A 178 -25.58 -11.95 -4.39
N PHE A 179 -25.37 -11.50 -3.15
CA PHE A 179 -25.61 -12.31 -1.95
C PHE A 179 -26.96 -12.01 -1.28
N ARG A 180 -27.73 -11.06 -1.81
CA ARG A 180 -29.06 -10.70 -1.31
C ARG A 180 -30.20 -11.38 -2.07
N GLN A 181 -29.90 -12.10 -3.14
CA GLN A 181 -30.89 -12.79 -4.00
C GLN A 181 -30.99 -14.30 -3.76
N SER A 182 -30.35 -14.83 -2.72
CA SER A 182 -30.38 -16.23 -2.30
C SER A 182 -31.06 -16.40 -0.95
#